data_AF-A0A1H0HRX8-F1
#
_entry.id   AF-A0A1H0HRX8-F1
#
_cell.length_a   1.000
_cell.length_b   1.000
_cell.length_c   1.000
_cell.angle_alpha   90.00
_cell.angle_beta   90.00
_cell.angle_gamma   90.00
#
_symmetry.space_group_name_H-M   'P 1'
#
loop_
_entity.id
_entity.type
_entity.pdbx_description
1 polymer ?
#
loop_
_entity_poly.entity_id
_entity_poly.type
_entity_poly.pdbx_seq_one_letter_code
_entity_poly.pdbx_strand_id
1 'polypeptide(L)'
;MSWEDVFKLLGAAIFSLGGGGALVFGLSSWLGKVWAGRILGKETHRLNLEVEAAKRSLDLIKENTLRFQNDKILAYRAVVEIIARILATFDSYESNRLSATDAAARFDEFNEHRIRVYGYLAMLAPQAVMDAQDVLMDYLLKICNNTDQYEWARVREKALVAFNAIRADIGIDKSPITYNGDL
;
A
#
# COMPACT_ATOMS: atom_id res chain seq x y z
N MET A 1 64.25 -58.76 37.94
CA MET A 1 63.75 -57.78 36.96
C MET A 1 64.65 -56.57 37.07
N SER A 2 65.31 -56.14 35.98
CA SER A 2 66.22 -54.99 36.04
C SER A 2 65.41 -53.68 36.03
N TRP A 3 65.96 -52.59 36.59
CA TRP A 3 65.32 -51.28 36.53
C TRP A 3 65.08 -50.80 35.09
N GLU A 4 65.94 -51.21 34.15
CA GLU A 4 65.78 -50.94 32.72
C GLU A 4 64.53 -51.60 32.11
N ASP A 5 64.17 -52.81 32.56
CA ASP A 5 62.98 -53.52 32.08
C ASP A 5 61.69 -52.83 32.56
N VAL A 6 61.70 -52.30 33.78
CA VAL A 6 60.58 -51.52 34.34
C VAL A 6 60.39 -50.21 33.58
N PHE A 7 61.47 -49.48 33.27
CA PHE A 7 61.39 -48.26 32.47
C PHE A 7 60.94 -48.53 31.03
N LYS A 8 61.36 -49.64 30.40
CA LYS A 8 60.88 -50.03 29.06
C LYS A 8 59.39 -50.37 29.07
N LEU A 9 58.90 -51.08 30.08
CA LEU A 9 57.49 -51.44 30.21
C LEU A 9 56.61 -50.19 30.42
N LEU A 10 57.04 -49.28 31.32
CA LEU A 10 56.33 -48.02 31.57
C LEU A 10 56.37 -47.10 30.34
N GLY A 11 57.51 -47.01 29.65
CA GLY A 11 57.64 -46.26 28.41
C GLY A 11 56.74 -46.79 27.30
N ALA A 12 56.68 -48.12 27.12
CA ALA A 12 55.79 -48.75 26.15
C ALA A 12 54.30 -48.56 26.51
N ALA A 13 53.93 -48.65 27.78
CA ALA A 13 52.57 -48.41 28.25
C ALA A 13 52.14 -46.95 28.03
N ILE A 14 52.99 -45.97 28.36
CA ILE A 14 52.72 -44.54 28.16
C ILE A 14 52.71 -44.20 26.67
N PHE A 15 53.60 -44.78 25.85
CA PHE A 15 53.61 -44.54 24.40
C PHE A 15 52.38 -45.12 23.71
N SER A 16 51.91 -46.30 24.15
CA SER A 16 50.67 -46.91 23.67
C SER A 16 49.44 -46.08 24.07
N LEU A 17 49.35 -45.64 25.33
CA LEU A 17 48.25 -44.80 25.82
C LEU A 17 48.29 -43.38 25.23
N GLY A 18 49.48 -42.78 25.11
CA GLY A 18 49.70 -41.45 24.55
C GLY A 18 49.49 -41.40 23.03
N GLY A 19 49.93 -42.43 22.30
CA GLY A 19 49.68 -42.58 20.87
C GLY A 19 48.19 -42.80 20.56
N GLY A 20 47.50 -43.62 21.36
CA GLY A 20 46.06 -43.80 21.29
C GLY A 20 45.29 -42.52 21.62
N GLY A 21 45.70 -41.79 22.67
CA GLY A 21 45.10 -40.51 23.05
C GLY A 21 45.27 -39.43 21.97
N ALA A 22 46.45 -39.33 21.35
CA ALA A 22 46.70 -38.40 20.25
C ALA A 22 45.86 -38.73 19.00
N LEU A 23 45.69 -40.01 18.68
CA LEU A 23 44.82 -40.47 17.59
C LEU A 23 43.36 -40.13 17.85
N VAL A 24 42.85 -40.45 19.05
CA VAL A 24 41.47 -40.12 19.44
C VAL A 24 41.26 -38.60 19.40
N PHE A 25 42.18 -37.82 19.95
CA PHE A 25 42.09 -36.35 19.93
C PHE A 25 42.08 -35.78 18.50
N GLY A 26 42.96 -36.29 17.63
CA GLY A 26 43.00 -35.89 16.22
C GLY A 26 41.70 -36.23 15.48
N LEU A 27 41.18 -37.44 15.67
CA LEU A 27 39.92 -37.89 15.07
C LEU A 27 38.70 -37.13 15.61
N SER A 28 38.65 -36.87 16.93
CA SER A 28 37.59 -36.06 17.55
C SER A 28 37.59 -34.62 17.04
N SER A 29 38.77 -34.01 16.85
CA SER A 29 38.89 -32.67 16.27
C SER A 29 38.43 -32.63 14.81
N TRP A 30 38.81 -33.64 14.02
CA TRP A 30 38.38 -33.75 12.62
C TRP A 30 36.87 -33.94 12.50
N LEU A 31 36.29 -34.88 13.27
CA LEU A 31 34.85 -35.08 13.34
C LEU A 31 34.13 -33.79 13.76
N GLY A 32 34.59 -33.14 14.82
CA GLY A 32 34.01 -31.87 15.29
C GLY A 32 33.94 -30.81 14.20
N LYS A 33 35.01 -30.64 13.40
CA LYS A 33 35.03 -29.70 12.26
C LYS A 33 34.02 -30.08 11.17
N VAL A 34 33.94 -31.36 10.80
CA VAL A 34 33.02 -31.84 9.77
C VAL A 34 31.56 -31.68 10.20
N TRP A 35 31.25 -32.03 11.45
CA TRP A 35 29.90 -31.88 12.01
C TRP A 35 29.51 -30.41 12.16
N ALA A 36 30.40 -29.56 12.67
CA ALA A 36 30.18 -28.12 12.75
C ALA A 36 29.95 -27.50 11.36
N GLY A 37 30.77 -27.85 10.37
CA GLY A 37 30.58 -27.38 8.99
C GLY A 37 29.25 -27.85 8.38
N ARG A 38 28.83 -29.08 8.67
CA ARG A 38 27.54 -29.62 8.20
C ARG A 38 26.36 -28.91 8.85
N ILE A 39 26.39 -28.70 10.17
CA ILE A 39 25.33 -27.99 10.91
C ILE A 39 25.25 -26.55 10.43
N LEU A 40 26.40 -25.85 10.35
CA LEU A 40 26.46 -24.48 9.87
C LEU A 40 25.95 -24.37 8.43
N GLY A 41 26.36 -25.26 7.53
CA GLY A 41 25.87 -25.26 6.15
C GLY A 41 24.35 -25.47 6.05
N LYS A 42 23.79 -26.38 6.87
CA LYS A 42 22.34 -26.61 6.93
C LYS A 42 21.60 -25.36 7.47
N GLU A 43 22.14 -24.75 8.52
CA GLU A 43 21.58 -23.54 9.12
C GLU A 43 21.65 -22.33 8.19
N THR A 44 22.80 -22.07 7.57
CA THR A 44 22.97 -21.02 6.58
C THR A 44 22.03 -21.24 5.38
N HIS A 45 21.88 -22.48 4.91
CA HIS A 45 20.94 -22.77 3.83
C HIS A 45 19.49 -22.49 4.24
N ARG A 46 19.07 -22.91 5.44
CA ARG A 46 17.73 -22.62 5.98
C ARG A 46 17.49 -21.11 6.08
N LEU A 47 18.42 -20.39 6.70
CA LEU A 47 18.34 -18.94 6.85
C LEU A 47 18.27 -18.23 5.49
N ASN A 48 19.04 -18.67 4.50
CA ASN A 48 18.97 -18.13 3.15
C ASN A 48 17.60 -18.36 2.50
N LEU A 49 16.99 -19.54 2.69
CA LEU A 49 15.63 -19.81 2.21
C LEU A 49 14.60 -18.91 2.89
N GLU A 50 14.71 -18.72 4.20
CA GLU A 50 13.82 -17.83 4.96
C GLU A 50 13.94 -16.36 4.52
N VAL A 51 15.17 -15.88 4.29
CA VAL A 51 15.43 -14.53 3.77
C VAL A 51 14.83 -14.35 2.38
N GLU A 52 15.02 -15.31 1.47
CA GLU A 52 14.46 -15.23 0.12
C GLU A 52 12.93 -15.30 0.13
N ALA A 53 12.34 -16.10 1.01
CA ALA A 53 10.89 -16.13 1.21
C ALA A 53 10.36 -14.78 1.74
N ALA A 54 11.04 -14.19 2.73
CA ALA A 54 10.68 -12.89 3.28
C ALA A 54 10.78 -11.77 2.24
N LYS A 55 11.84 -11.74 1.43
CA LYS A 55 11.99 -10.78 0.32
C LYS A 55 10.85 -10.90 -0.69
N ARG A 56 10.54 -12.12 -1.13
CA ARG A 56 9.42 -12.37 -2.06
C ARG A 56 8.09 -11.90 -1.49
N SER A 57 7.84 -12.18 -0.21
CA SER A 57 6.63 -11.69 0.46
C SER A 57 6.57 -10.17 0.51
N LEU A 58 7.69 -9.51 0.83
CA LEU A 58 7.79 -8.06 0.84
C LEU A 58 7.53 -7.46 -0.56
N ASP A 59 8.10 -8.06 -1.60
CA ASP A 59 7.90 -7.62 -2.99
C ASP A 59 6.44 -7.74 -3.40
N LEU A 60 5.77 -8.86 -3.08
CA LEU A 60 4.34 -9.04 -3.34
C LEU A 60 3.46 -8.02 -2.59
N ILE A 61 3.77 -7.75 -1.32
CA ILE A 61 3.03 -6.76 -0.52
C ILE A 61 3.23 -5.36 -1.11
N LYS A 62 4.47 -5.02 -1.46
CA LYS A 62 4.83 -3.75 -2.09
C LYS A 62 4.09 -3.57 -3.42
N GLU A 63 4.13 -4.56 -4.30
CA GLU A 63 3.47 -4.52 -5.59
C GLU A 63 1.95 -4.36 -5.45
N ASN A 64 1.31 -5.16 -4.59
CA ASN A 64 -0.13 -5.04 -4.35
C ASN A 64 -0.50 -3.67 -3.76
N THR A 65 0.31 -3.14 -2.83
CA THR A 65 0.09 -1.83 -2.23
C THR A 65 0.21 -0.72 -3.27
N LEU A 66 1.26 -0.75 -4.11
CA LEU A 66 1.46 0.23 -5.18
C LEU A 66 0.33 0.17 -6.21
N ARG A 67 -0.10 -1.05 -6.59
CA ARG A 67 -1.23 -1.24 -7.50
C ARG A 67 -2.51 -0.63 -6.92
N PHE A 68 -2.85 -0.94 -5.67
CA PHE A 68 -4.04 -0.40 -5.01
C PHE A 68 -4.01 1.14 -4.91
N GLN A 69 -2.85 1.72 -4.57
CA GLN A 69 -2.69 3.17 -4.54
C GLN A 69 -2.85 3.79 -5.94
N ASN A 70 -2.34 3.13 -6.98
CA ASN A 70 -2.52 3.59 -8.36
C ASN A 70 -3.99 3.53 -8.80
N ASP A 71 -4.67 2.42 -8.56
CA ASP A 71 -6.09 2.23 -8.89
C ASP A 71 -6.96 3.29 -8.19
N LYS A 72 -6.66 3.60 -6.93
CA LYS A 72 -7.32 4.68 -6.16
C LYS A 72 -7.13 6.05 -6.82
N ILE A 73 -5.90 6.40 -7.22
CA ILE A 73 -5.62 7.66 -7.93
C ILE A 73 -6.37 7.72 -9.26
N LEU A 74 -6.40 6.62 -10.02
CA LEU A 74 -7.13 6.55 -11.30
C LEU A 74 -8.64 6.73 -11.10
N ALA A 75 -9.22 6.07 -10.09
CA ALA A 75 -10.64 6.23 -9.75
C ALA A 75 -10.96 7.68 -9.36
N TYR A 76 -10.13 8.31 -8.52
CA TYR A 76 -10.32 9.71 -8.15
C TYR A 76 -10.15 10.66 -9.33
N ARG A 77 -9.22 10.40 -10.26
CA ARG A 77 -9.11 11.18 -11.49
C ARG A 77 -10.39 11.11 -12.32
N ALA A 78 -10.97 9.92 -12.48
CA ALA A 78 -12.24 9.74 -13.19
C ALA A 78 -13.39 10.48 -12.49
N VAL A 79 -13.46 10.41 -11.16
CA VAL A 79 -14.45 11.15 -10.36
C VAL A 79 -14.31 12.66 -10.56
N VAL A 80 -13.10 13.21 -10.48
CA VAL A 80 -12.85 14.65 -10.67
C VAL A 80 -13.24 15.09 -12.08
N GLU A 81 -12.97 14.27 -13.11
CA GLU A 81 -13.39 14.56 -14.48
C GLU A 81 -14.92 14.62 -14.61
N ILE A 82 -15.64 13.66 -13.99
CA ILE A 82 -17.11 13.65 -14.01
C ILE A 82 -17.68 14.83 -13.23
N ILE A 83 -17.12 15.16 -12.05
CA ILE A 83 -17.52 16.34 -11.28
C ILE A 83 -17.34 17.61 -12.12
N ALA A 84 -16.19 17.78 -12.79
CA ALA A 84 -15.96 18.94 -13.64
C ALA A 84 -17.02 19.08 -14.76
N ARG A 85 -17.42 17.96 -15.39
CA ARG A 85 -18.50 17.94 -16.39
C ARG A 85 -19.85 18.32 -15.79
N ILE A 86 -20.21 17.78 -14.62
CA ILE A 86 -21.44 18.15 -13.91
C ILE A 86 -21.44 19.66 -13.65
N LEU A 87 -20.37 20.21 -13.07
CA LEU A 87 -20.31 21.63 -12.74
C LEU A 87 -20.39 22.52 -13.98
N ALA A 88 -19.75 22.14 -15.08
CA ALA A 88 -19.84 22.87 -16.35
C ALA A 88 -21.26 22.89 -16.94
N THR A 89 -22.00 21.78 -16.78
CA THR A 89 -23.41 21.68 -17.19
C THR A 89 -24.29 22.62 -16.38
N PHE A 90 -24.14 22.64 -15.05
CA PHE A 90 -24.90 23.56 -14.18
C PHE A 90 -24.59 25.03 -14.53
N ASP A 91 -23.32 25.39 -14.68
CA ASP A 91 -22.95 26.76 -15.05
C ASP A 91 -23.54 27.20 -16.40
N SER A 92 -23.61 26.28 -17.36
CA SER A 92 -24.19 26.53 -18.68
C SER A 92 -25.72 26.65 -18.64
N TYR A 93 -26.38 25.86 -17.81
CA TYR A 93 -27.81 25.96 -17.58
C TYR A 93 -28.17 27.31 -16.94
N GLU A 94 -27.50 27.66 -15.85
CA GLU A 94 -27.78 28.87 -15.06
C GLU A 94 -27.42 30.17 -15.81
N SER A 95 -26.41 30.10 -16.67
CA SER A 95 -26.06 31.21 -17.57
C SER A 95 -27.00 31.35 -18.79
N ASN A 96 -28.11 30.60 -18.84
CA ASN A 96 -29.04 30.54 -19.98
C ASN A 96 -28.37 30.25 -21.33
N ARG A 97 -27.28 29.46 -21.33
CA ARG A 97 -26.57 29.06 -22.56
C ARG A 97 -27.13 27.79 -23.19
N LEU A 98 -28.10 27.13 -22.55
CA LEU A 98 -28.70 25.89 -23.01
C LEU A 98 -30.11 26.13 -23.57
N SER A 99 -30.44 25.43 -24.67
CA SER A 99 -31.82 25.36 -25.14
C SER A 99 -32.67 24.50 -24.21
N ALA A 100 -34.01 24.65 -24.24
CA ALA A 100 -34.91 23.86 -23.40
C ALA A 100 -34.79 22.34 -23.64
N THR A 101 -34.57 21.92 -24.89
CA THR A 101 -34.35 20.52 -25.25
C THR A 101 -33.01 20.01 -24.70
N ASP A 102 -31.95 20.82 -24.77
CA ASP A 102 -30.64 20.46 -24.22
C ASP A 102 -30.68 20.37 -22.69
N ALA A 103 -31.44 21.25 -22.02
CA ALA A 103 -31.57 21.23 -20.56
C ALA A 103 -32.14 19.90 -20.03
N ALA A 104 -33.15 19.33 -20.71
CA ALA A 104 -33.71 18.04 -20.34
C ALA A 104 -32.68 16.90 -20.50
N ALA A 105 -31.99 16.84 -21.64
CA ALA A 105 -30.94 15.84 -21.88
C ALA A 105 -29.79 15.94 -20.86
N ARG A 106 -29.41 17.17 -20.49
CA ARG A 106 -28.38 17.43 -19.48
C ARG A 106 -28.77 16.95 -18.08
N PHE A 107 -30.07 16.94 -17.75
CA PHE A 107 -30.55 16.40 -16.48
C PHE A 107 -30.42 14.88 -16.40
N ASP A 108 -30.70 14.17 -17.50
CA ASP A 108 -30.48 12.72 -17.59
C ASP A 108 -29.00 12.37 -17.46
N GLU A 109 -28.13 13.10 -18.16
CA GLU A 109 -26.66 12.99 -18.03
C GLU A 109 -26.20 13.23 -16.58
N PHE A 110 -26.77 14.22 -15.89
CA PHE A 110 -26.45 14.48 -14.49
C PHE A 110 -26.79 13.29 -13.59
N ASN A 111 -27.95 12.65 -13.76
CA ASN A 111 -28.32 11.47 -12.98
C ASN A 111 -27.39 10.29 -13.25
N GLU A 112 -27.01 10.05 -14.52
CA GLU A 112 -26.02 9.03 -14.88
C GLU A 112 -24.68 9.31 -14.20
N HIS A 113 -24.19 10.54 -14.30
CA HIS A 113 -22.92 10.96 -13.75
C HIS A 113 -22.88 10.84 -12.22
N ARG A 114 -23.98 11.18 -11.53
CA ARG A 114 -24.09 11.01 -10.07
C ARG A 114 -23.90 9.54 -9.65
N ILE A 115 -24.57 8.61 -10.35
CA ILE A 115 -24.44 7.18 -10.06
C ILE A 115 -23.03 6.67 -10.38
N ARG A 116 -22.42 7.14 -11.49
CA ARG A 116 -21.04 6.79 -11.85
C ARG A 116 -20.03 7.26 -10.80
N VAL A 117 -20.13 8.50 -10.35
CA VAL A 117 -19.27 9.03 -9.27
C VAL A 117 -19.43 8.18 -8.02
N TYR A 118 -20.66 7.88 -7.61
CA TYR A 118 -20.93 7.06 -6.44
C TYR A 118 -20.33 5.65 -6.58
N GLY A 119 -20.47 5.02 -7.74
CA GLY A 119 -19.89 3.70 -8.02
C GLY A 119 -18.36 3.70 -7.98
N TYR A 120 -17.71 4.71 -8.57
CA TYR A 120 -16.24 4.84 -8.51
C TYR A 120 -15.75 5.03 -7.07
N LEU A 121 -16.39 5.90 -6.30
CA LEU A 121 -16.00 6.16 -4.92
C LEU A 121 -16.26 4.94 -4.02
N ALA A 122 -17.43 4.29 -4.14
CA ALA A 122 -17.80 3.16 -3.29
C ALA A 122 -16.83 1.96 -3.38
N MET A 123 -16.06 1.84 -4.47
CA MET A 123 -15.07 0.77 -4.61
C MET A 123 -13.83 0.96 -3.73
N LEU A 124 -13.39 2.20 -3.49
CA LEU A 124 -12.04 2.47 -2.96
C LEU A 124 -11.96 3.62 -1.94
N ALA A 125 -12.99 4.46 -1.85
CA ALA A 125 -12.98 5.67 -1.06
C ALA A 125 -13.46 5.42 0.38
N PRO A 126 -12.88 6.11 1.38
CA PRO A 126 -13.38 6.06 2.76
C PRO A 126 -14.67 6.88 2.90
N GLN A 127 -15.41 6.63 3.99
CA GLN A 127 -16.67 7.32 4.28
C GLN A 127 -16.54 8.85 4.25
N ALA A 128 -15.41 9.41 4.74
CA ALA A 128 -15.20 10.86 4.72
C ALA A 128 -15.21 11.47 3.30
N VAL A 129 -14.76 10.72 2.28
CA VAL A 129 -14.83 11.15 0.88
C VAL A 129 -16.25 11.04 0.35
N MET A 130 -16.95 9.95 0.70
CA MET A 130 -18.37 9.76 0.36
C MET A 130 -19.22 10.91 0.91
N ASP A 131 -19.10 11.21 2.20
CA ASP A 131 -19.87 12.27 2.88
C ASP A 131 -19.62 13.64 2.24
N ALA A 132 -18.36 13.96 1.92
CA ALA A 132 -18.01 15.21 1.27
C ALA A 132 -18.59 15.31 -0.15
N GLN A 133 -18.62 14.21 -0.89
CA GLN A 133 -19.24 14.15 -2.20
C GLN A 133 -20.78 14.21 -2.13
N ASP A 134 -21.39 13.59 -1.12
CA ASP A 134 -22.84 13.66 -0.85
C ASP A 134 -23.27 15.09 -0.56
N VAL A 135 -22.50 15.84 0.24
CA VAL A 135 -22.78 17.27 0.51
C VAL A 135 -22.78 18.11 -0.77
N LEU A 136 -21.86 17.83 -1.71
CA LEU A 136 -21.85 18.51 -3.00
C LEU A 136 -23.07 18.11 -3.84
N MET A 137 -23.35 16.80 -3.99
CA MET A 137 -24.45 16.33 -4.83
C MET A 137 -25.81 16.72 -4.28
N ASP A 138 -26.01 16.71 -2.97
CA ASP A 138 -27.25 17.14 -2.32
C ASP A 138 -27.53 18.62 -2.61
N TYR A 139 -26.50 19.47 -2.59
CA TYR A 139 -26.66 20.88 -2.97
C TYR A 139 -27.04 21.03 -4.45
N LEU A 140 -26.39 20.30 -5.35
CA LEU A 140 -26.74 20.32 -6.78
C LEU A 140 -28.17 19.79 -7.03
N LEU A 141 -28.59 18.76 -6.31
CA LEU A 141 -29.95 18.23 -6.34
C LEU A 141 -30.97 19.24 -5.85
N LYS A 142 -30.66 19.99 -4.79
CA LYS A 142 -31.53 21.05 -4.27
C LYS A 142 -31.74 22.16 -5.31
N ILE A 143 -30.69 22.53 -6.04
CA ILE A 143 -30.76 23.48 -7.16
C ILE A 143 -31.68 22.92 -8.26
N CYS A 144 -31.49 21.68 -8.71
CA CYS A 144 -32.36 21.05 -9.71
C CYS A 144 -33.84 21.03 -9.30
N ASN A 145 -34.11 20.84 -8.01
CA ASN A 145 -35.47 20.78 -7.47
C ASN A 145 -36.04 22.17 -7.12
N ASN A 146 -35.34 23.25 -7.48
CA ASN A 146 -35.72 24.65 -7.17
C ASN A 146 -35.92 24.90 -5.65
N THR A 147 -35.20 24.17 -4.81
CA THR A 147 -35.25 24.30 -3.34
C THR A 147 -34.10 25.13 -2.77
N ASP A 148 -33.07 25.41 -3.57
CA ASP A 148 -31.95 26.31 -3.26
C ASP A 148 -31.52 27.02 -4.56
N GLN A 149 -30.80 28.13 -4.45
CA GLN A 149 -30.33 28.90 -5.59
C GLN A 149 -28.92 28.49 -6.00
N TYR A 150 -28.62 28.57 -7.30
CA TYR A 150 -27.28 28.36 -7.81
C TYR A 150 -26.38 29.55 -7.44
N GLU A 151 -25.33 29.27 -6.67
CA GLU A 151 -24.28 30.22 -6.35
C GLU A 151 -22.92 29.55 -6.60
N TRP A 152 -22.16 30.04 -7.58
CA TRP A 152 -20.86 29.46 -7.95
C TRP A 152 -19.90 29.36 -6.77
N ALA A 153 -19.86 30.36 -5.90
CA ALA A 153 -19.01 30.35 -4.71
C ALA A 153 -19.33 29.18 -3.78
N ARG A 154 -20.62 28.89 -3.53
CA ARG A 154 -21.09 27.76 -2.69
C ARG A 154 -20.84 26.41 -3.37
N VAL A 155 -21.04 26.33 -4.69
CA VAL A 155 -20.72 25.12 -5.48
C VAL A 155 -19.23 24.81 -5.37
N ARG A 156 -18.38 25.81 -5.60
CA ARG A 156 -16.92 25.68 -5.51
C ARG A 156 -16.47 25.30 -4.10
N GLU A 157 -17.02 25.92 -3.07
CA GLU A 157 -16.69 25.60 -1.68
C GLU A 157 -16.92 24.12 -1.40
N LYS A 158 -18.10 23.60 -1.76
CA LYS A 158 -18.44 22.18 -1.56
C LYS A 158 -17.57 21.25 -2.42
N ALA A 159 -17.25 21.64 -3.66
CA ALA A 159 -16.32 20.89 -4.49
C ALA A 159 -14.90 20.83 -3.88
N LEU A 160 -14.41 21.94 -3.32
CA LEU A 160 -13.12 21.97 -2.63
C LEU A 160 -13.11 21.11 -1.38
N VAL A 161 -14.21 21.04 -0.62
CA VAL A 161 -14.36 20.11 0.50
C VAL A 161 -14.20 18.66 0.03
N ALA A 162 -14.88 18.28 -1.06
CA ALA A 162 -14.73 16.95 -1.67
C ALA A 162 -13.30 16.68 -2.15
N PHE A 163 -12.66 17.64 -2.82
CA PHE A 163 -11.28 17.49 -3.29
C PHE A 163 -10.27 17.40 -2.14
N ASN A 164 -10.48 18.15 -1.05
CA ASN A 164 -9.66 18.03 0.14
C ASN A 164 -9.81 16.68 0.84
N ALA A 165 -11.03 16.12 0.88
CA ALA A 165 -11.25 14.76 1.39
C ALA A 165 -10.49 13.72 0.55
N ILE A 166 -10.55 13.84 -0.79
CA ILE A 166 -9.79 12.98 -1.72
C ILE A 166 -8.28 13.12 -1.48
N ARG A 167 -7.77 14.35 -1.37
CA ARG A 167 -6.34 14.61 -1.11
C ARG A 167 -5.88 14.03 0.23
N ALA A 168 -6.71 14.16 1.27
CA ALA A 168 -6.42 13.59 2.58
C ALA A 168 -6.33 12.06 2.54
N ASP A 169 -7.19 11.39 1.78
CA ASP A 169 -7.15 9.94 1.59
C ASP A 169 -5.96 9.46 0.73
N ILE A 170 -5.60 10.20 -0.33
CA ILE A 170 -4.37 9.91 -1.11
C ILE A 170 -3.12 10.05 -0.24
N GLY A 171 -3.10 11.03 0.66
CA GLY A 171 -2.10 11.13 1.72
C GLY A 171 -0.72 11.65 1.32
N ILE A 172 -0.53 12.14 0.09
CA ILE A 172 0.73 12.79 -0.36
C ILE A 172 0.92 14.15 0.34
N ASP A 173 -0.10 15.00 0.27
CA ASP A 173 -0.15 16.28 0.96
C ASP A 173 -1.56 16.47 1.52
N LYS A 174 -1.64 16.58 2.84
CA LYS A 174 -2.89 16.66 3.60
C LYS A 174 -3.29 18.09 3.97
N SER A 175 -2.44 19.07 3.64
CA SER A 175 -2.77 20.48 3.87
C SER A 175 -3.98 20.86 3.02
N PRO A 176 -5.06 21.41 3.60
CA PRO A 176 -6.24 21.74 2.82
C PRO A 176 -5.93 22.85 1.81
N ILE A 177 -6.45 22.72 0.59
CA ILE A 177 -6.46 23.81 -0.39
C ILE A 177 -7.68 24.69 -0.16
N THR A 178 -7.48 26.00 -0.33
CA THR A 178 -8.54 27.01 -0.32
C THR A 178 -8.50 27.78 -1.62
N TYR A 179 -9.67 28.27 -2.06
CA TYR A 179 -9.72 29.25 -3.13
C TYR A 179 -9.46 30.63 -2.53
N ASN A 180 -8.38 31.27 -2.97
CA ASN A 180 -7.96 32.60 -2.51
C ASN A 180 -8.08 33.65 -3.61
N GLY A 181 -8.95 33.44 -4.60
CA GLY A 181 -9.28 34.44 -5.61
C GLY A 181 -10.52 35.26 -5.22
N ASP A 182 -10.84 36.26 -6.03
CA ASP A 182 -11.83 37.29 -5.67
C ASP A 182 -13.25 37.06 -6.21
N LEU A 183 -13.46 36.00 -7.01
CA LEU A 183 -14.74 35.69 -7.67
C LEU A 183 -15.28 34.36 -7.20
#